data_AF-A0A1D2AH64-F1
#
_entry.id   AF-A0A1D2AH64-F1
#
_cell.length_a   1.000
_cell.length_b   1.000
_cell.length_c   1.000
_cell.angle_alpha   90.00
_cell.angle_beta   90.00
_cell.angle_gamma   90.00
#
_symmetry.space_group_name_H-M   'P 1'
#
loop_
_entity.id
_entity.type
_entity.pdbx_description
1 polymer ?
#
loop_
_entity_poly.entity_id
_entity_poly.type
_entity_poly.pdbx_seq_one_letter_code
_entity_poly.pdbx_strand_id
1 'polypeptide(L)'
;MSSSIPCSEKAYPLRGKPPSPPRMDLRCSAFSAPGAQGGPREEAGTGPVPSARHLHSLDSSTDLIQDHHLVLDPATPATAKHHAAEAELTTGAGARVLKRHMDAVLKVFATHSYPNHELPWQRKQQTHSKSTGFAVAFPGGQRWILTNAHSVSYATQVQLKRRGDDEKHAARVLAVGTGCDVALLTVDDEAFWRDLHPVELSADTPALQAAVAVLGYPIGGDSLAISAGVVSRVQMTHYSHGCMSLLAVQTDAAINSGNSGGPVMSAQGGECVGIAFQSLTGNTANIGYVIPTLVVRHFLHDYMRTGTYTGFPSLNVVWQELESRTLRLACGMGPQHKGVLVRSVSAAAHEAEVLRQDDVIMAINGVEVGNDGTVPFRHGERVDLKYAVTSRFVGDTVTLSLLRARAELAVAVRLSPYQYLVPPHMDEGRPPYLLVGGLVFTALSDPFLAQRYGSVAAAPVRLLHRSFLGVRARAGEQTVVLSTVLACPATLGYEGAGGLRDSPLVAFNGTPVDCLAQLASLVAACNEPSMRFDMEAGGKMIILDSAVARACTAGVMEDHGISATMSPDIAAAVERAQRAQHDAFDGGEQRPCRSGVAAEHCAGPAPILVPAAGEPGEGTDGKPPAASG
;
A
#
# COMPACT_ATOMS: atom_id res chain seq x y z
N MET A 1 24.64 68.18 22.87
CA MET A 1 23.38 68.62 22.23
C MET A 1 22.74 67.35 21.64
N SER A 2 21.52 66.93 21.95
CA SER A 2 20.48 67.50 22.83
C SER A 2 19.49 66.41 23.31
N SER A 3 19.06 66.52 24.58
CA SER A 3 17.72 66.26 25.19
C SER A 3 16.56 65.69 24.34
N SER A 4 15.56 64.96 24.88
CA SER A 4 15.29 64.47 26.27
C SER A 4 14.07 63.52 26.39
N ILE A 5 13.98 62.85 27.55
CA ILE A 5 12.83 62.18 28.25
C ILE A 5 11.66 63.20 28.48
N PRO A 6 10.33 62.87 28.67
CA PRO A 6 9.73 61.77 29.46
C PRO A 6 8.47 61.01 28.93
N CYS A 7 8.06 60.01 29.73
CA CYS A 7 6.77 59.28 29.76
C CYS A 7 5.64 60.09 30.44
N SER A 8 4.36 59.74 30.20
CA SER A 8 3.30 59.86 31.22
C SER A 8 2.16 58.86 31.04
N GLU A 9 1.63 58.34 32.14
CA GLU A 9 0.47 57.45 32.19
C GLU A 9 -0.86 58.23 32.20
N LYS A 10 -1.94 57.61 31.69
CA LYS A 10 -3.34 57.81 32.12
C LYS A 10 -4.16 56.57 31.79
N ALA A 11 -5.17 56.24 32.61
CA ALA A 11 -5.74 54.88 32.67
C ALA A 11 -7.28 54.83 32.71
N TYR A 12 -7.81 53.64 32.36
CA TYR A 12 -9.19 53.15 32.51
C TYR A 12 -10.31 53.83 31.68
N PRO A 13 -11.48 53.18 31.48
CA PRO A 13 -11.87 51.81 31.85
C PRO A 13 -12.31 50.92 30.66
N LEU A 14 -12.21 49.59 30.81
CA LEU A 14 -12.88 48.64 29.92
C LEU A 14 -14.34 48.38 30.37
N ARG A 15 -15.29 48.48 29.43
CA ARG A 15 -16.67 47.96 29.57
C ARG A 15 -17.05 47.17 28.32
N GLY A 16 -17.33 45.88 28.49
CA GLY A 16 -17.84 45.00 27.43
C GLY A 16 -17.72 43.54 27.83
N LYS A 17 -18.85 42.88 28.12
CA LYS A 17 -18.89 41.43 28.34
C LYS A 17 -19.09 40.70 27.00
N PRO A 18 -18.36 39.61 26.71
CA PRO A 18 -18.81 38.64 25.70
C PRO A 18 -20.01 37.83 26.20
N PRO A 19 -20.84 37.25 25.30
CA PRO A 19 -21.97 36.40 25.67
C PRO A 19 -21.54 35.02 26.19
N SER A 20 -22.40 34.38 26.98
CA SER A 20 -22.16 33.07 27.59
C SER A 20 -22.66 31.89 26.72
N PRO A 21 -21.98 30.72 26.72
CA PRO A 21 -22.46 29.50 26.07
C PRO A 21 -23.67 28.88 26.80
N PRO A 22 -24.46 28.03 26.14
CA PRO A 22 -25.61 27.35 26.74
C PRO A 22 -25.19 26.29 27.76
N ARG A 23 -26.04 26.05 28.77
CA ARG A 23 -25.90 24.93 29.72
C ARG A 23 -26.49 23.64 29.15
N MET A 24 -25.81 22.52 29.37
CA MET A 24 -26.43 21.21 29.50
C MET A 24 -26.38 20.79 30.97
N ASP A 25 -27.48 20.25 31.51
CA ASP A 25 -27.54 19.77 32.89
C ASP A 25 -27.02 18.33 33.00
N LEU A 26 -25.86 18.16 33.62
CA LEU A 26 -25.34 16.86 34.04
C LEU A 26 -25.70 16.59 35.51
N ARG A 27 -26.73 15.77 35.75
CA ARG A 27 -27.04 15.25 37.10
C ARG A 27 -26.26 13.96 37.36
N CYS A 28 -25.18 14.06 38.12
CA CYS A 28 -24.59 12.89 38.79
C CYS A 28 -25.21 12.71 40.18
N SER A 29 -25.65 11.49 40.48
CA SER A 29 -25.99 11.05 41.84
C SER A 29 -25.83 9.54 41.96
N ALA A 30 -24.81 9.09 42.69
CA ALA A 30 -24.70 7.70 43.13
C ALA A 30 -25.52 7.48 44.42
N PHE A 31 -25.89 6.23 44.74
CA PHE A 31 -25.62 5.60 46.04
C PHE A 31 -26.02 4.10 46.07
N SER A 32 -25.31 3.36 46.93
CA SER A 32 -25.43 1.99 47.47
C SER A 32 -26.52 0.97 47.06
N ALA A 33 -26.13 -0.31 47.17
CA ALA A 33 -27.03 -1.47 47.29
C ALA A 33 -27.58 -1.65 48.73
N PRO A 34 -28.61 -2.50 48.90
CA PRO A 34 -28.50 -3.59 49.88
C PRO A 34 -29.09 -4.92 49.35
N GLY A 35 -29.22 -5.94 50.22
CA GLY A 35 -29.92 -7.19 49.89
C GLY A 35 -30.35 -8.00 51.12
N ALA A 36 -30.81 -9.24 50.86
CA ALA A 36 -31.16 -10.33 51.80
C ALA A 36 -32.62 -10.44 52.35
N GLN A 37 -33.22 -11.61 52.04
CA GLN A 37 -34.23 -12.40 52.77
C GLN A 37 -35.71 -11.93 52.89
N GLY A 38 -36.64 -12.87 52.61
CA GLY A 38 -38.08 -12.79 52.99
C GLY A 38 -39.07 -13.52 52.04
N GLY A 39 -39.93 -14.38 52.59
CA GLY A 39 -41.08 -15.06 51.93
C GLY A 39 -41.77 -16.03 52.94
N PRO A 40 -42.78 -16.86 52.58
CA PRO A 40 -43.57 -16.98 51.33
C PRO A 40 -45.12 -17.01 51.56
N ARG A 41 -45.91 -17.52 50.57
CA ARG A 41 -47.39 -17.82 50.46
C ARG A 41 -48.15 -16.92 49.47
N GLU A 42 -48.83 -17.44 48.44
CA GLU A 42 -50.13 -18.19 48.38
C GLU A 42 -51.34 -17.28 48.68
N GLU A 43 -52.47 -17.29 47.94
CA GLU A 43 -53.10 -18.37 47.14
C GLU A 43 -54.00 -17.82 45.98
N ALA A 44 -54.36 -18.67 44.99
CA ALA A 44 -55.48 -18.63 44.00
C ALA A 44 -55.89 -17.34 43.21
N GLY A 45 -56.40 -17.39 41.97
CA GLY A 45 -56.50 -18.50 41.00
C GLY A 45 -57.72 -18.43 40.06
N THR A 46 -57.53 -18.43 38.73
CA THR A 46 -58.47 -18.91 37.67
C THR A 46 -57.84 -18.77 36.27
N GLY A 47 -58.19 -19.65 35.33
CA GLY A 47 -57.77 -19.62 33.90
C GLY A 47 -58.98 -19.90 32.99
N PRO A 48 -58.84 -20.49 31.77
CA PRO A 48 -57.65 -21.01 31.07
C PRO A 48 -57.14 -19.97 30.01
N VAL A 49 -56.52 -20.21 28.83
CA VAL A 49 -56.31 -21.40 27.97
C VAL A 49 -54.83 -21.55 27.50
N PRO A 50 -54.39 -21.74 26.22
CA PRO A 50 -53.22 -22.62 25.99
C PRO A 50 -51.87 -21.94 25.72
N SER A 51 -50.85 -22.79 25.84
CA SER A 51 -49.45 -22.74 25.40
C SER A 51 -49.27 -23.06 23.89
N ALA A 52 -48.09 -23.01 23.25
CA ALA A 52 -46.82 -22.27 23.41
C ALA A 52 -45.87 -22.70 22.23
N ARG A 53 -44.55 -22.48 22.36
CA ARG A 53 -43.42 -22.84 21.45
C ARG A 53 -43.20 -21.84 20.30
N HIS A 54 -41.96 -21.48 19.93
CA HIS A 54 -40.66 -21.65 20.59
C HIS A 54 -39.84 -20.36 20.44
N LEU A 55 -39.08 -20.00 21.48
CA LEU A 55 -37.94 -19.07 21.37
C LEU A 55 -36.68 -19.92 21.26
N HIS A 56 -36.02 -19.88 20.11
CA HIS A 56 -34.76 -20.60 19.86
C HIS A 56 -33.69 -19.62 19.35
N SER A 57 -32.54 -19.65 20.03
CA SER A 57 -31.19 -19.39 19.52
C SER A 57 -31.04 -18.44 18.32
N LEU A 58 -30.50 -17.25 18.59
CA LEU A 58 -29.63 -16.56 17.63
C LEU A 58 -28.37 -17.43 17.45
N ASP A 59 -28.29 -18.14 16.33
CA ASP A 59 -27.10 -18.86 15.89
C ASP A 59 -26.78 -18.46 14.44
N SER A 60 -25.56 -18.73 14.03
CA SER A 60 -24.95 -18.22 12.80
C SER A 60 -25.50 -18.85 11.52
N SER A 61 -25.73 -18.03 10.49
CA SER A 61 -25.20 -18.20 9.11
C SER A 61 -25.91 -17.31 8.09
N THR A 62 -25.17 -16.91 7.05
CA THR A 62 -25.70 -16.56 5.71
C THR A 62 -27.02 -15.79 5.61
N ASP A 63 -26.98 -14.47 5.88
CA ASP A 63 -27.68 -13.52 5.00
C ASP A 63 -26.73 -13.25 3.82
N LEU A 64 -26.90 -13.93 2.69
CA LEU A 64 -27.84 -13.56 1.63
C LEU A 64 -27.49 -12.21 1.01
N ILE A 65 -26.78 -12.31 -0.12
CA ILE A 65 -26.83 -11.30 -1.18
C ILE A 65 -28.32 -11.20 -1.55
N GLN A 66 -28.99 -10.14 -1.12
CA GLN A 66 -30.28 -9.80 -1.71
C GLN A 66 -30.02 -9.30 -3.12
N ASP A 67 -30.62 -9.97 -4.11
CA ASP A 67 -30.59 -9.56 -5.51
C ASP A 67 -31.34 -8.24 -5.70
N HIS A 68 -30.69 -7.14 -5.34
CA HIS A 68 -30.92 -5.86 -5.98
C HIS A 68 -30.43 -5.97 -7.44
N HIS A 69 -31.27 -6.61 -8.26
CA HIS A 69 -31.39 -6.33 -9.68
C HIS A 69 -31.74 -4.85 -9.86
N LEU A 70 -30.74 -3.99 -9.68
CA LEU A 70 -30.67 -2.71 -10.35
C LEU A 70 -30.54 -3.02 -11.84
N VAL A 71 -31.70 -3.27 -12.46
CA VAL A 71 -31.89 -3.07 -13.88
C VAL A 71 -31.44 -1.64 -14.14
N LEU A 72 -30.28 -1.49 -14.80
CA LEU A 72 -29.79 -0.20 -15.25
C LEU A 72 -30.91 0.44 -16.06
N ASP A 73 -31.40 1.61 -15.65
CA ASP A 73 -32.39 2.33 -16.44
C ASP A 73 -31.72 2.78 -17.76
N PRO A 74 -32.08 2.17 -18.91
CA PRO A 74 -31.44 2.48 -20.18
C PRO A 74 -31.83 3.88 -20.69
N ALA A 75 -32.76 4.57 -20.02
CA ALA A 75 -33.23 5.90 -20.38
C ALA A 75 -32.41 7.05 -19.77
N THR A 76 -31.30 6.78 -19.06
CA THR A 76 -30.31 7.84 -18.74
C THR A 76 -29.73 8.35 -20.07
N PRO A 77 -30.01 9.61 -20.49
CA PRO A 77 -29.76 10.02 -21.87
C PRO A 77 -28.26 10.11 -22.14
N ALA A 78 -27.76 9.17 -22.95
CA ALA A 78 -26.40 9.19 -23.45
C ALA A 78 -26.15 10.50 -24.22
N THR A 79 -24.97 11.10 -24.02
CA THR A 79 -24.67 12.38 -24.69
C THR A 79 -24.58 12.17 -26.21
N ALA A 80 -24.85 13.22 -27.00
CA ALA A 80 -24.67 13.15 -28.46
C ALA A 80 -23.23 12.75 -28.88
N LYS A 81 -22.24 12.93 -28.00
CA LYS A 81 -20.86 12.45 -28.20
C LYS A 81 -20.73 10.95 -27.95
N HIS A 82 -21.41 10.42 -26.94
CA HIS A 82 -21.47 8.99 -26.66
C HIS A 82 -22.09 8.24 -27.85
N HIS A 83 -23.23 8.69 -28.37
CA HIS A 83 -23.84 8.11 -29.57
C HIS A 83 -22.98 8.25 -30.83
N ALA A 84 -22.16 9.30 -30.96
CA ALA A 84 -21.22 9.44 -32.07
C ALA A 84 -20.07 8.42 -31.97
N ALA A 85 -19.48 8.24 -30.78
CA ALA A 85 -18.46 7.22 -30.51
C ALA A 85 -19.02 5.80 -30.69
N GLU A 86 -20.22 5.55 -30.16
CA GLU A 86 -20.98 4.30 -30.35
C GLU A 86 -21.19 4.00 -31.84
N ALA A 87 -21.59 4.98 -32.66
CA ALA A 87 -21.73 4.82 -34.10
C ALA A 87 -20.38 4.56 -34.82
N GLU A 88 -19.29 5.22 -34.41
CA GLU A 88 -17.94 4.99 -34.94
C GLU A 88 -17.44 3.56 -34.65
N LEU A 89 -17.74 3.04 -33.45
CA LEU A 89 -17.35 1.72 -32.98
C LEU A 89 -18.24 0.59 -33.51
N THR A 90 -19.55 0.83 -33.68
CA THR A 90 -20.52 -0.20 -34.08
C THR A 90 -20.78 -0.28 -35.59
N THR A 91 -20.35 0.69 -36.38
CA THR A 91 -20.58 0.72 -37.84
C THR A 91 -19.29 0.73 -38.66
N GLY A 92 -19.43 0.60 -39.99
CA GLY A 92 -18.38 0.92 -40.95
C GLY A 92 -17.06 0.18 -40.72
N ALA A 93 -16.01 0.94 -40.41
CA ALA A 93 -14.65 0.42 -40.23
C ALA A 93 -14.36 -0.05 -38.81
N GLY A 94 -14.78 0.70 -37.78
CA GLY A 94 -14.50 0.39 -36.36
C GLY A 94 -14.98 -1.01 -35.98
N ALA A 95 -16.22 -1.36 -36.34
CA ALA A 95 -16.78 -2.68 -36.08
C ALA A 95 -15.99 -3.83 -36.74
N ARG A 96 -15.40 -3.60 -37.92
CA ARG A 96 -14.54 -4.59 -38.60
C ARG A 96 -13.18 -4.74 -37.95
N VAL A 97 -12.65 -3.65 -37.36
CA VAL A 97 -11.40 -3.64 -36.62
C VAL A 97 -11.59 -4.36 -35.28
N LEU A 98 -12.55 -3.93 -34.46
CA LEU A 98 -12.87 -4.58 -33.17
C LEU A 98 -13.10 -6.08 -33.33
N LYS A 99 -13.84 -6.52 -34.37
CA LYS A 99 -14.12 -7.94 -34.63
C LYS A 99 -12.87 -8.81 -34.77
N ARG A 100 -11.73 -8.26 -35.23
CA ARG A 100 -10.46 -9.00 -35.32
C ARG A 100 -9.82 -9.28 -33.95
N HIS A 101 -10.02 -8.38 -32.99
CA HIS A 101 -9.42 -8.47 -31.66
C HIS A 101 -10.33 -9.15 -30.63
N MET A 102 -11.64 -9.32 -30.91
CA MET A 102 -12.59 -10.04 -30.05
C MET A 102 -12.13 -11.46 -29.69
N ASP A 103 -11.44 -12.15 -30.60
CA ASP A 103 -11.00 -13.54 -30.40
C ASP A 103 -9.70 -13.63 -29.58
N ALA A 104 -8.99 -12.50 -29.41
CA ALA A 104 -7.86 -12.34 -28.51
C ALA A 104 -8.28 -12.06 -27.06
N VAL A 105 -9.56 -11.76 -26.82
CA VAL A 105 -10.14 -11.56 -25.49
C VAL A 105 -10.54 -12.90 -24.91
N LEU A 106 -10.18 -13.11 -23.65
CA LEU A 106 -10.18 -14.40 -22.98
C LEU A 106 -10.96 -14.31 -21.68
N LYS A 107 -11.71 -15.36 -21.35
CA LYS A 107 -12.38 -15.45 -20.06
C LYS A 107 -11.46 -16.12 -19.04
N VAL A 108 -11.16 -15.39 -17.96
CA VAL A 108 -10.34 -15.84 -16.84
C VAL A 108 -11.24 -16.53 -15.82
N PHE A 109 -10.78 -17.68 -15.33
CA PHE A 109 -11.33 -18.36 -14.16
C PHE A 109 -10.19 -18.54 -13.16
N ALA A 110 -10.35 -18.02 -11.94
CA ALA A 110 -9.37 -18.20 -10.88
C ALA A 110 -10.01 -18.83 -9.65
N THR A 111 -9.29 -19.78 -9.04
CA THR A 111 -9.61 -20.35 -7.72
C THR A 111 -8.66 -19.74 -6.71
N HIS A 112 -9.17 -18.96 -5.77
CA HIS A 112 -8.38 -18.19 -4.80
C HIS A 112 -8.30 -18.91 -3.46
N SER A 113 -7.17 -18.78 -2.78
CA SER A 113 -6.99 -19.21 -1.38
C SER A 113 -6.27 -18.09 -0.61
N TYR A 114 -7.04 -17.07 -0.23
CA TYR A 114 -6.54 -15.94 0.55
C TYR A 114 -5.95 -16.40 1.90
N PRO A 115 -4.89 -15.75 2.40
CA PRO A 115 -4.38 -16.03 3.74
C PRO A 115 -5.37 -15.60 4.84
N ASN A 116 -5.27 -16.21 6.01
CA ASN A 116 -5.89 -15.73 7.23
C ASN A 116 -4.88 -14.82 7.96
N HIS A 117 -5.14 -13.51 8.08
CA HIS A 117 -4.20 -12.59 8.71
C HIS A 117 -4.20 -12.66 10.26
N GLU A 118 -5.29 -13.11 10.87
CA GLU A 118 -5.36 -13.31 12.32
C GLU A 118 -4.64 -14.59 12.78
N LEU A 119 -4.80 -15.68 11.99
CA LEU A 119 -4.15 -16.97 12.20
C LEU A 119 -3.22 -17.28 11.01
N PRO A 120 -2.03 -16.66 10.94
CA PRO A 120 -1.17 -16.61 9.74
C PRO A 120 -0.63 -17.95 9.21
N TRP A 121 -0.73 -19.03 9.99
CA TRP A 121 -0.47 -20.39 9.50
C TRP A 121 -1.61 -20.95 8.63
N GLN A 122 -2.79 -20.33 8.62
CA GLN A 122 -3.98 -20.81 7.92
C GLN A 122 -4.25 -20.09 6.59
N ARG A 123 -5.01 -20.76 5.72
CA ARG A 123 -5.67 -20.18 4.54
C ARG A 123 -7.17 -20.11 4.79
N LYS A 124 -7.85 -19.15 4.17
CA LYS A 124 -9.33 -19.08 4.14
C LYS A 124 -9.88 -20.16 3.21
N GLN A 125 -11.19 -20.44 3.31
CA GLN A 125 -11.88 -21.30 2.36
C GLN A 125 -11.66 -20.81 0.92
N GLN A 126 -11.61 -21.76 -0.03
CA GLN A 126 -11.41 -21.41 -1.42
C GLN A 126 -12.65 -20.73 -2.01
N THR A 127 -12.42 -19.73 -2.87
CA THR A 127 -13.46 -19.04 -3.63
C THR A 127 -13.11 -19.04 -5.10
N HIS A 128 -14.09 -18.85 -5.99
CA HIS A 128 -13.88 -18.80 -7.43
C HIS A 128 -14.32 -17.45 -7.98
N SER A 129 -13.54 -16.90 -8.90
CA SER A 129 -13.90 -15.69 -9.66
C SER A 129 -14.00 -15.97 -11.17
N LYS A 130 -14.62 -15.04 -11.88
CA LYS A 130 -14.65 -14.96 -13.34
C LYS A 130 -14.33 -13.51 -13.73
N SER A 131 -13.36 -13.31 -14.62
CA SER A 131 -13.02 -11.98 -15.14
C SER A 131 -12.50 -12.06 -16.58
N THR A 132 -11.90 -10.99 -17.09
CA THR A 132 -11.40 -10.91 -18.47
C THR A 132 -9.88 -10.81 -18.48
N GLY A 133 -9.27 -11.36 -19.52
CA GLY A 133 -7.90 -11.06 -19.93
C GLY A 133 -7.81 -11.00 -21.45
N PHE A 134 -6.62 -10.73 -21.99
CA PHE A 134 -6.39 -10.73 -23.43
C PHE A 134 -4.95 -11.09 -23.79
N ALA A 135 -4.77 -11.78 -24.92
CA ALA A 135 -3.46 -12.02 -25.49
C ALA A 135 -2.88 -10.70 -26.03
N VAL A 136 -1.61 -10.41 -25.70
CA VAL A 136 -0.95 -9.14 -26.03
C VAL A 136 0.27 -9.36 -26.93
N ALA A 137 0.46 -8.47 -27.91
CA ALA A 137 1.67 -8.42 -28.72
C ALA A 137 2.74 -7.57 -28.00
N PHE A 138 3.94 -8.12 -27.80
CA PHE A 138 5.07 -7.39 -27.23
C PHE A 138 6.40 -7.73 -27.92
N PRO A 139 7.38 -6.80 -27.97
CA PRO A 139 8.68 -7.04 -28.61
C PRO A 139 9.43 -8.25 -28.04
N GLY A 140 9.74 -9.20 -28.92
CA GLY A 140 10.33 -10.50 -28.59
C GLY A 140 9.43 -11.69 -28.90
N GLY A 141 8.14 -11.46 -29.21
CA GLY A 141 7.21 -12.50 -29.65
C GLY A 141 6.77 -13.45 -28.53
N GLN A 142 6.93 -13.04 -27.27
CA GLN A 142 6.51 -13.82 -26.11
C GLN A 142 5.00 -13.98 -26.08
N ARG A 143 4.56 -15.17 -25.68
CA ARG A 143 3.16 -15.55 -25.54
C ARG A 143 2.62 -15.10 -24.20
N TRP A 144 2.08 -13.88 -24.16
CA TRP A 144 1.61 -13.24 -22.95
C TRP A 144 0.13 -12.89 -23.00
N ILE A 145 -0.49 -12.99 -21.83
CA ILE A 145 -1.88 -12.62 -21.58
C ILE A 145 -1.89 -11.65 -20.40
N LEU A 146 -2.61 -10.54 -20.56
CA LEU A 146 -2.80 -9.54 -19.52
C LEU A 146 -4.17 -9.69 -18.87
N THR A 147 -4.25 -9.40 -17.57
CA THR A 147 -5.48 -9.22 -16.78
C THR A 147 -5.17 -8.31 -15.58
N ASN A 148 -6.11 -8.10 -14.67
CA ASN A 148 -5.85 -7.37 -13.42
C ASN A 148 -5.13 -8.24 -12.38
N ALA A 149 -4.40 -7.62 -11.44
CA ALA A 149 -3.79 -8.33 -10.31
C ALA A 149 -4.86 -8.97 -9.42
N HIS A 150 -5.90 -8.21 -9.03
CA HIS A 150 -6.98 -8.69 -8.17
C HIS A 150 -7.73 -9.90 -8.75
N SER A 151 -7.71 -10.09 -10.07
CA SER A 151 -8.32 -11.24 -10.76
C SER A 151 -7.58 -12.55 -10.53
N VAL A 152 -6.31 -12.51 -10.11
CA VAL A 152 -5.46 -13.70 -9.88
C VAL A 152 -4.70 -13.70 -8.55
N SER A 153 -4.82 -12.65 -7.72
CA SER A 153 -4.22 -12.64 -6.38
C SER A 153 -4.66 -13.82 -5.52
N TYR A 154 -3.68 -14.47 -4.90
CA TYR A 154 -3.74 -15.72 -4.15
C TYR A 154 -4.41 -16.88 -4.90
N ALA A 155 -4.37 -16.88 -6.24
CA ALA A 155 -4.91 -17.99 -7.04
C ALA A 155 -4.06 -19.27 -6.87
N THR A 156 -4.71 -20.37 -6.48
CA THR A 156 -4.14 -21.72 -6.48
C THR A 156 -4.23 -22.38 -7.86
N GLN A 157 -5.15 -21.91 -8.70
CA GLN A 157 -5.32 -22.33 -10.09
C GLN A 157 -5.88 -21.16 -10.91
N VAL A 158 -5.33 -20.95 -12.10
CA VAL A 158 -5.91 -20.06 -13.13
C VAL A 158 -6.17 -20.89 -14.38
N GLN A 159 -7.33 -20.68 -15.00
CA GLN A 159 -7.70 -21.25 -16.29
C GLN A 159 -8.20 -20.17 -17.23
N LEU A 160 -7.92 -20.33 -18.53
CA LEU A 160 -8.35 -19.42 -19.58
C LEU A 160 -9.22 -20.15 -20.60
N LYS A 161 -10.25 -19.45 -21.09
CA LYS A 161 -11.16 -19.93 -22.13
C LYS A 161 -11.22 -18.94 -23.29
N ARG A 162 -11.09 -19.45 -24.51
CA ARG A 162 -11.19 -18.67 -25.75
C ARG A 162 -12.64 -18.35 -26.09
N ARG A 163 -12.85 -17.33 -26.93
CA ARG A 163 -14.15 -17.00 -27.50
C ARG A 163 -14.59 -18.07 -28.50
N GLY A 164 -15.83 -18.55 -28.37
CA GLY A 164 -16.40 -19.57 -29.26
C GLY A 164 -15.95 -21.01 -28.98
N ASP A 165 -15.04 -21.18 -28.03
CA ASP A 165 -14.54 -22.46 -27.54
C ASP A 165 -15.40 -22.98 -26.37
N ASP A 166 -15.34 -24.28 -26.07
CA ASP A 166 -15.91 -24.84 -24.84
C ASP A 166 -14.85 -25.24 -23.79
N GLU A 167 -13.60 -25.48 -24.20
CA GLU A 167 -12.48 -25.93 -23.36
C GLU A 167 -11.95 -24.85 -22.39
N LYS A 168 -11.17 -25.28 -21.40
CA LYS A 168 -10.44 -24.42 -20.45
C LYS A 168 -8.99 -24.87 -20.32
N HIS A 169 -8.07 -24.05 -20.79
CA HIS A 169 -6.64 -24.34 -20.74
C HIS A 169 -6.06 -23.84 -19.42
N ALA A 170 -5.16 -24.61 -18.81
CA ALA A 170 -4.48 -24.18 -17.59
C ALA A 170 -3.51 -23.03 -17.90
N ALA A 171 -3.51 -22.00 -17.06
CA ALA A 171 -2.65 -20.84 -17.22
C ALA A 171 -1.75 -20.64 -16.00
N ARG A 172 -0.54 -20.16 -16.25
CA ARG A 172 0.49 -19.91 -15.25
C ARG A 172 0.68 -18.40 -15.08
N VAL A 173 0.63 -17.96 -13.83
CA VAL A 173 0.95 -16.57 -13.46
C VAL A 173 2.47 -16.38 -13.58
N LEU A 174 2.88 -15.35 -14.32
CA LEU A 174 4.28 -14.97 -14.54
C LEU A 174 4.71 -13.84 -13.59
N ALA A 175 3.84 -12.85 -13.37
CA ALA A 175 4.03 -11.75 -12.44
C ALA A 175 2.68 -11.18 -11.99
N VAL A 176 2.63 -10.65 -10.77
CA VAL A 176 1.49 -9.90 -10.23
C VAL A 176 1.98 -8.53 -9.77
N GLY A 177 1.46 -7.48 -10.37
CA GLY A 177 1.78 -6.09 -10.10
C GLY A 177 0.67 -5.42 -9.29
N THR A 178 0.52 -5.80 -8.02
CA THR A 178 -0.58 -5.33 -7.16
C THR A 178 -0.70 -3.80 -7.15
N GLY A 179 0.42 -3.09 -6.98
CA GLY A 179 0.46 -1.62 -6.97
C GLY A 179 -0.10 -0.92 -8.22
N CYS A 180 -0.09 -1.58 -9.39
CA CYS A 180 -0.71 -1.07 -10.62
C CYS A 180 -1.93 -1.88 -11.09
N ASP A 181 -2.38 -2.85 -10.29
CA ASP A 181 -3.45 -3.81 -10.60
C ASP A 181 -3.33 -4.48 -12.00
N VAL A 182 -2.12 -4.92 -12.37
CA VAL A 182 -1.87 -5.70 -13.60
C VAL A 182 -1.27 -7.07 -13.24
N ALA A 183 -1.67 -8.13 -13.94
CA ALA A 183 -1.01 -9.43 -13.88
C ALA A 183 -0.64 -9.93 -15.29
N LEU A 184 0.46 -10.68 -15.34
CA LEU A 184 0.98 -11.34 -16.54
C LEU A 184 0.75 -12.84 -16.45
N LEU A 185 0.13 -13.43 -17.46
CA LEU A 185 -0.16 -14.85 -17.57
C LEU A 185 0.46 -15.45 -18.85
N THR A 186 0.64 -16.76 -18.86
CA THR A 186 0.90 -17.56 -20.07
C THR A 186 0.10 -18.87 -20.03
N VAL A 187 -0.01 -19.52 -21.20
CA VAL A 187 -0.54 -20.88 -21.37
C VAL A 187 0.54 -21.67 -22.08
N ASP A 188 0.98 -22.78 -21.47
CA ASP A 188 2.09 -23.60 -21.98
C ASP A 188 1.65 -24.57 -23.11
N ASP A 189 0.33 -24.67 -23.40
CA ASP A 189 -0.25 -25.43 -24.52
C ASP A 189 -0.20 -24.65 -25.85
N GLU A 190 0.42 -25.23 -26.88
CA GLU A 190 0.51 -24.70 -28.24
C GLU A 190 -0.86 -24.51 -28.93
N ALA A 191 -1.82 -25.40 -28.69
CA ALA A 191 -3.10 -25.39 -29.40
C ALA A 191 -3.95 -24.17 -29.04
N PHE A 192 -3.88 -23.72 -27.79
CA PHE A 192 -4.49 -22.47 -27.31
C PHE A 192 -4.08 -21.24 -28.14
N TRP A 193 -2.84 -21.17 -28.63
CA TRP A 193 -2.32 -20.02 -29.36
C TRP A 193 -2.60 -20.06 -30.87
N ARG A 194 -3.06 -21.20 -31.40
CA ARG A 194 -3.34 -21.35 -32.84
C ARG A 194 -4.49 -20.42 -33.26
N ASP A 195 -4.28 -19.67 -34.34
CA ASP A 195 -5.21 -18.65 -34.88
C ASP A 195 -5.54 -17.49 -33.92
N LEU A 196 -4.87 -17.40 -32.77
CA LEU A 196 -5.01 -16.31 -31.81
C LEU A 196 -4.20 -15.11 -32.30
N HIS A 197 -4.85 -13.95 -32.48
CA HIS A 197 -4.22 -12.73 -33.02
C HIS A 197 -4.04 -11.71 -31.88
N PRO A 198 -2.86 -11.59 -31.24
CA PRO A 198 -2.70 -10.79 -30.03
C PRO A 198 -2.94 -9.30 -30.28
N VAL A 199 -3.34 -8.57 -29.24
CA VAL A 199 -3.65 -7.14 -29.34
C VAL A 199 -2.38 -6.30 -29.17
N GLU A 200 -2.17 -5.33 -30.05
CA GLU A 200 -1.05 -4.38 -29.97
C GLU A 200 -1.33 -3.29 -28.93
N LEU A 201 -0.34 -2.98 -28.08
CA LEU A 201 -0.43 -1.90 -27.09
C LEU A 201 0.01 -0.58 -27.73
N SER A 202 -0.90 0.40 -27.77
CA SER A 202 -0.61 1.76 -28.24
C SER A 202 0.57 2.37 -27.50
N ALA A 203 1.41 3.12 -28.21
CA ALA A 203 2.54 3.83 -27.63
C ALA A 203 2.11 5.00 -26.73
N ASP A 204 0.96 5.61 -27.03
CA ASP A 204 0.48 6.85 -26.44
C ASP A 204 -0.72 6.66 -25.53
N THR A 205 -0.95 7.64 -24.64
CA THR A 205 -2.20 7.74 -23.88
C THR A 205 -3.26 8.42 -24.76
N PRO A 206 -4.50 7.91 -24.84
CA PRO A 206 -5.53 8.47 -25.73
C PRO A 206 -5.91 9.90 -25.36
N ALA A 207 -6.26 10.70 -26.38
CA ALA A 207 -6.66 12.09 -26.22
C ALA A 207 -8.01 12.22 -25.50
N LEU A 208 -8.27 13.39 -24.88
CA LEU A 208 -9.59 13.71 -24.37
C LEU A 208 -10.63 13.67 -25.50
N GLN A 209 -11.81 13.12 -25.23
CA GLN A 209 -12.90 12.88 -26.18
C GLN A 209 -12.62 11.83 -27.28
N ALA A 210 -11.48 11.13 -27.25
CA ALA A 210 -11.25 9.98 -28.13
C ALA A 210 -12.23 8.83 -27.83
N ALA A 211 -12.79 8.22 -28.87
CA ALA A 211 -13.73 7.11 -28.76
C ALA A 211 -13.03 5.78 -28.40
N VAL A 212 -13.60 5.05 -27.44
CA VAL A 212 -13.05 3.81 -26.90
C VAL A 212 -14.10 2.73 -26.71
N ALA A 213 -13.71 1.46 -26.83
CA ALA A 213 -14.54 0.29 -26.51
C ALA A 213 -13.85 -0.64 -25.52
N VAL A 214 -14.53 -0.94 -24.41
CA VAL A 214 -14.15 -1.99 -23.46
C VAL A 214 -14.66 -3.33 -24.00
N LEU A 215 -13.80 -4.35 -24.05
CA LEU A 215 -14.17 -5.72 -24.41
C LEU A 215 -14.03 -6.65 -23.19
N GLY A 216 -15.04 -7.45 -22.86
CA GLY A 216 -14.91 -8.41 -21.76
C GLY A 216 -16.12 -9.29 -21.46
N TYR A 217 -15.99 -10.10 -20.41
CA TYR A 217 -16.97 -11.10 -19.99
C TYR A 217 -17.62 -10.70 -18.64
N PRO A 218 -18.81 -10.08 -18.65
CA PRO A 218 -19.45 -9.60 -17.43
C PRO A 218 -19.89 -10.76 -16.53
N ILE A 219 -20.03 -10.50 -15.24
CA ILE A 219 -20.58 -11.48 -14.29
C ILE A 219 -21.97 -11.96 -14.77
N GLY A 220 -22.20 -13.28 -14.64
CA GLY A 220 -23.43 -13.95 -15.10
C GLY A 220 -23.43 -14.40 -16.56
N GLY A 221 -22.70 -13.73 -17.46
CA GLY A 221 -22.66 -14.09 -18.89
C GLY A 221 -21.43 -14.90 -19.30
N ASP A 222 -21.59 -15.87 -20.22
CA ASP A 222 -20.46 -16.55 -20.88
C ASP A 222 -20.15 -16.00 -22.29
N SER A 223 -20.99 -15.10 -22.82
CA SER A 223 -20.72 -14.34 -24.05
C SER A 223 -19.80 -13.15 -23.80
N LEU A 224 -19.00 -12.78 -24.81
CA LEU A 224 -18.26 -11.51 -24.83
C LEU A 224 -19.23 -10.34 -24.97
N ALA A 225 -19.12 -9.35 -24.08
CA ALA A 225 -19.80 -8.07 -24.14
C ALA A 225 -18.85 -6.95 -24.60
N ILE A 226 -19.44 -5.84 -25.04
CA ILE A 226 -18.75 -4.63 -25.52
C ILE A 226 -19.42 -3.44 -24.84
N SER A 227 -18.63 -2.45 -24.43
CA SER A 227 -19.15 -1.18 -23.89
C SER A 227 -18.39 -0.01 -24.49
N ALA A 228 -19.08 0.82 -25.26
CA ALA A 228 -18.54 1.99 -25.93
C ALA A 228 -18.55 3.22 -25.01
N GLY A 229 -17.73 4.22 -25.36
CA GLY A 229 -17.73 5.54 -24.72
C GLY A 229 -16.59 6.41 -25.27
N VAL A 230 -16.25 7.45 -24.52
CA VAL A 230 -15.14 8.37 -24.80
C VAL A 230 -14.22 8.54 -23.60
N VAL A 231 -13.00 8.99 -23.84
CA VAL A 231 -12.09 9.44 -22.77
C VAL A 231 -12.59 10.77 -22.19
N SER A 232 -12.93 10.78 -20.90
CA SER A 232 -13.44 11.95 -20.19
C SER A 232 -12.36 12.72 -19.43
N ARG A 233 -11.30 12.05 -18.95
CA ARG A 233 -10.18 12.65 -18.22
C ARG A 233 -8.91 11.80 -18.31
N VAL A 234 -7.75 12.42 -18.17
CA VAL A 234 -6.46 11.76 -17.92
C VAL A 234 -5.81 12.44 -16.72
N GLN A 235 -5.38 11.69 -15.71
CA GLN A 235 -4.76 12.24 -14.50
C GLN A 235 -4.07 11.16 -13.66
N MET A 236 -3.23 11.55 -12.71
CA MET A 236 -2.83 10.65 -11.62
C MET A 236 -4.05 10.36 -10.73
N THR A 237 -4.31 9.09 -10.42
CA THR A 237 -5.44 8.61 -9.61
C THR A 237 -4.98 7.51 -8.66
N HIS A 238 -5.57 7.43 -7.47
CA HIS A 238 -5.30 6.34 -6.52
C HIS A 238 -5.94 5.03 -6.99
N TYR A 239 -5.12 4.02 -7.29
CA TYR A 239 -5.59 2.70 -7.70
C TYR A 239 -6.14 1.96 -6.47
N SER A 240 -7.47 1.76 -6.41
CA SER A 240 -8.15 1.25 -5.21
C SER A 240 -7.75 -0.17 -4.76
N HIS A 241 -7.18 -0.98 -5.66
CA HIS A 241 -6.65 -2.32 -5.33
C HIS A 241 -5.12 -2.35 -5.15
N GLY A 242 -4.42 -1.28 -5.56
CA GLY A 242 -2.95 -1.20 -5.52
C GLY A 242 -2.37 -0.23 -4.50
N CYS A 243 -3.18 0.70 -3.96
CA CYS A 243 -2.79 1.68 -2.95
C CYS A 243 -1.60 2.59 -3.35
N MET A 244 -1.41 2.77 -4.66
CA MET A 244 -0.49 3.73 -5.26
C MET A 244 -1.28 4.75 -6.10
N SER A 245 -0.72 5.95 -6.28
CA SER A 245 -1.26 6.93 -7.24
C SER A 245 -0.46 6.84 -8.54
N LEU A 246 -1.12 6.40 -9.61
CA LEU A 246 -0.53 6.19 -10.95
C LEU A 246 -1.40 6.88 -12.01
N LEU A 247 -0.88 7.03 -13.22
CA LEU A 247 -1.62 7.64 -14.33
C LEU A 247 -2.83 6.76 -14.69
N ALA A 248 -4.03 7.32 -14.68
CA ALA A 248 -5.25 6.66 -15.09
C ALA A 248 -5.98 7.47 -16.18
N VAL A 249 -6.69 6.74 -17.05
CA VAL A 249 -7.62 7.31 -18.02
C VAL A 249 -9.04 7.04 -17.53
N GLN A 250 -9.86 8.09 -17.45
CA GLN A 250 -11.28 8.01 -17.10
C GLN A 250 -12.11 7.96 -18.39
N THR A 251 -13.20 7.18 -18.38
CA THR A 251 -14.14 7.07 -19.49
C THR A 251 -15.59 7.05 -18.98
N ASP A 252 -16.55 7.41 -19.85
CA ASP A 252 -17.98 7.19 -19.61
C ASP A 252 -18.46 5.79 -20.07
N ALA A 253 -17.58 4.98 -20.69
CA ALA A 253 -17.87 3.60 -21.02
C ALA A 253 -18.12 2.75 -19.75
N ALA A 254 -19.15 1.92 -19.79
CA ALA A 254 -19.53 1.10 -18.64
C ALA A 254 -18.49 0.00 -18.34
N ILE A 255 -17.88 0.06 -17.15
CA ILE A 255 -16.95 -0.96 -16.65
C ILE A 255 -17.59 -1.65 -15.45
N ASN A 256 -18.26 -2.77 -15.72
CA ASN A 256 -18.88 -3.64 -14.73
C ASN A 256 -17.94 -4.79 -14.35
N SER A 257 -18.13 -5.34 -13.14
CA SER A 257 -17.38 -6.49 -12.66
C SER A 257 -17.47 -7.67 -13.65
N GLY A 258 -16.32 -8.31 -13.91
CA GLY A 258 -16.14 -9.30 -14.96
C GLY A 258 -15.45 -8.73 -16.21
N ASN A 259 -15.81 -7.52 -16.66
CA ASN A 259 -15.12 -6.84 -17.77
C ASN A 259 -13.74 -6.30 -17.36
N SER A 260 -13.50 -6.10 -16.07
CA SER A 260 -12.18 -5.80 -15.49
C SER A 260 -11.13 -6.79 -15.98
N GLY A 261 -9.94 -6.29 -16.32
CA GLY A 261 -8.85 -7.06 -16.91
C GLY A 261 -8.91 -7.20 -18.43
N GLY A 262 -10.05 -6.82 -19.04
CA GLY A 262 -10.20 -6.77 -20.49
C GLY A 262 -9.51 -5.57 -21.14
N PRO A 263 -9.23 -5.63 -22.46
CA PRO A 263 -8.60 -4.55 -23.18
C PRO A 263 -9.62 -3.43 -23.46
N VAL A 264 -9.13 -2.20 -23.40
CA VAL A 264 -9.83 -1.02 -23.87
C VAL A 264 -9.22 -0.62 -25.20
N MET A 265 -10.02 -0.69 -26.24
CA MET A 265 -9.64 -0.51 -27.64
C MET A 265 -9.90 0.93 -28.08
N SER A 266 -8.96 1.52 -28.83
CA SER A 266 -9.24 2.76 -29.58
C SER A 266 -10.19 2.47 -30.74
N ALA A 267 -11.17 3.35 -30.98
CA ALA A 267 -11.97 3.33 -32.21
C ALA A 267 -11.10 3.53 -33.47
N GLN A 268 -10.03 4.30 -33.31
CA GLN A 268 -9.11 4.71 -34.36
C GLN A 268 -7.84 3.87 -34.28
N GLY A 269 -7.52 3.14 -35.35
CA GLY A 269 -6.36 2.24 -35.43
C GLY A 269 -6.61 0.81 -34.94
N GLY A 270 -7.38 0.62 -33.87
CA GLY A 270 -7.63 -0.71 -33.27
C GLY A 270 -6.58 -1.17 -32.26
N GLU A 271 -5.70 -0.27 -31.82
CA GLU A 271 -4.75 -0.53 -30.74
C GLU A 271 -5.48 -0.61 -29.38
N CYS A 272 -4.92 -1.39 -28.45
CA CYS A 272 -5.29 -1.33 -27.04
C CYS A 272 -4.67 -0.07 -26.41
N VAL A 273 -5.51 0.76 -25.79
CA VAL A 273 -5.11 1.98 -25.06
C VAL A 273 -5.00 1.78 -23.55
N GLY A 274 -5.40 0.61 -23.04
CA GLY A 274 -5.20 0.21 -21.64
C GLY A 274 -6.04 -0.98 -21.19
N ILE A 275 -5.96 -1.31 -19.90
CA ILE A 275 -6.73 -2.39 -19.26
C ILE A 275 -7.90 -1.80 -18.47
N ALA A 276 -9.10 -2.36 -18.64
CA ALA A 276 -10.29 -1.93 -17.91
C ALA A 276 -10.15 -2.18 -16.40
N PHE A 277 -10.43 -1.15 -15.59
CA PHE A 277 -10.26 -1.16 -14.14
C PHE A 277 -11.49 -0.56 -13.44
N GLN A 278 -12.01 -1.27 -12.44
CA GLN A 278 -13.19 -0.86 -11.69
C GLN A 278 -12.77 -0.10 -10.42
N SER A 279 -13.21 1.16 -10.30
CA SER A 279 -13.05 1.93 -9.04
C SER A 279 -14.03 1.43 -7.98
N LEU A 280 -13.57 1.34 -6.73
CA LEU A 280 -14.41 1.04 -5.55
C LEU A 280 -15.28 2.23 -5.08
N THR A 281 -15.27 3.37 -5.79
CA THR A 281 -16.12 4.53 -5.48
C THR A 281 -17.58 4.29 -5.88
N GLY A 282 -18.34 3.62 -5.00
CA GLY A 282 -19.76 3.36 -5.21
C GLY A 282 -20.62 4.60 -5.46
N ASN A 283 -21.79 4.38 -6.05
CA ASN A 283 -22.86 5.36 -6.32
C ASN A 283 -22.53 6.51 -7.30
N THR A 284 -21.47 6.40 -8.13
CA THR A 284 -21.35 7.24 -9.34
C THR A 284 -21.54 6.38 -10.61
N ALA A 285 -22.64 6.63 -11.32
CA ALA A 285 -22.90 5.99 -12.62
C ALA A 285 -21.95 6.53 -13.70
N ASN A 286 -21.64 5.69 -14.70
CA ASN A 286 -20.88 6.03 -15.90
C ASN A 286 -19.51 6.69 -15.63
N ILE A 287 -18.77 6.18 -14.63
CA ILE A 287 -17.36 6.48 -14.42
C ILE A 287 -16.55 5.18 -14.47
N GLY A 288 -16.06 4.84 -15.66
CA GLY A 288 -15.06 3.80 -15.87
C GLY A 288 -13.64 4.34 -15.71
N TYR A 289 -12.70 3.50 -15.28
CA TYR A 289 -11.27 3.80 -15.25
C TYR A 289 -10.48 2.77 -16.07
N VAL A 290 -9.34 3.20 -16.59
CA VAL A 290 -8.50 2.42 -17.48
C VAL A 290 -7.04 2.62 -17.09
N ILE A 291 -6.32 1.50 -16.94
CA ILE A 291 -4.87 1.45 -16.70
C ILE A 291 -4.20 1.69 -18.06
N PRO A 292 -3.62 2.87 -18.34
CA PRO A 292 -3.13 3.22 -19.67
C PRO A 292 -1.94 2.36 -20.06
N THR A 293 -1.72 2.22 -21.37
CA THR A 293 -0.56 1.50 -21.93
C THR A 293 0.77 1.92 -21.33
N LEU A 294 0.97 3.19 -20.96
CA LEU A 294 2.20 3.64 -20.30
C LEU A 294 2.50 2.87 -18.99
N VAL A 295 1.48 2.59 -18.17
CA VAL A 295 1.60 1.83 -16.92
C VAL A 295 1.78 0.33 -17.21
N VAL A 296 1.04 -0.22 -18.18
CA VAL A 296 1.16 -1.62 -18.62
C VAL A 296 2.55 -1.92 -19.20
N ARG A 297 3.07 -1.02 -20.05
CA ARG A 297 4.39 -1.13 -20.68
C ARG A 297 5.52 -0.99 -19.67
N HIS A 298 5.37 -0.15 -18.64
CA HIS A 298 6.30 -0.10 -17.51
C HIS A 298 6.38 -1.46 -16.80
N PHE A 299 5.24 -2.00 -16.36
CA PHE A 299 5.14 -3.31 -15.73
C PHE A 299 5.79 -4.43 -16.58
N LEU A 300 5.51 -4.46 -17.89
CA LEU A 300 6.11 -5.45 -18.81
C LEU A 300 7.62 -5.27 -18.98
N HIS A 301 8.12 -4.03 -19.13
CA HIS A 301 9.56 -3.79 -19.26
C HIS A 301 10.34 -4.07 -17.96
N ASP A 302 9.73 -3.83 -16.79
CA ASP A 302 10.34 -4.18 -15.50
C ASP A 302 10.48 -5.71 -15.35
N TYR A 303 9.43 -6.45 -15.72
CA TYR A 303 9.45 -7.91 -15.77
C TYR A 303 10.50 -8.45 -16.74
N MET A 304 10.61 -7.88 -17.95
CA MET A 304 11.64 -8.28 -18.92
C MET A 304 13.08 -8.06 -18.42
N ARG A 305 13.31 -7.00 -17.64
CA ARG A 305 14.66 -6.65 -17.16
C ARG A 305 15.09 -7.48 -15.95
N THR A 306 14.15 -7.89 -15.09
CA THR A 306 14.44 -8.42 -13.75
C THR A 306 13.96 -9.86 -13.52
N GLY A 307 13.01 -10.35 -14.33
CA GLY A 307 12.33 -11.64 -14.12
C GLY A 307 11.25 -11.63 -13.03
N THR A 308 11.03 -10.48 -12.37
CA THR A 308 10.01 -10.27 -11.33
C THR A 308 9.35 -8.90 -11.52
N TYR A 309 8.47 -8.48 -10.62
CA TYR A 309 7.97 -7.10 -10.58
C TYR A 309 8.60 -6.38 -9.37
N THR A 310 9.25 -5.25 -9.62
CA THR A 310 9.98 -4.47 -8.59
C THR A 310 9.19 -3.26 -8.08
N GLY A 311 8.13 -2.87 -8.79
CA GLY A 311 7.23 -1.78 -8.40
C GLY A 311 7.50 -0.46 -9.10
N PHE A 312 6.76 0.56 -8.67
CA PHE A 312 6.95 1.94 -9.11
C PHE A 312 7.79 2.70 -8.07
N PRO A 313 8.79 3.51 -8.51
CA PRO A 313 9.57 4.32 -7.60
C PRO A 313 8.76 5.47 -6.99
N SER A 314 9.27 5.99 -5.87
CA SER A 314 8.88 7.28 -5.32
C SER A 314 10.09 8.22 -5.27
N LEU A 315 9.86 9.46 -4.82
CA LEU A 315 10.92 10.33 -4.27
C LEU A 315 10.99 10.25 -2.73
N ASN A 316 10.05 9.52 -2.09
CA ASN A 316 9.96 9.35 -0.65
C ASN A 316 9.93 10.68 0.17
N VAL A 317 9.44 11.75 -0.45
CA VAL A 317 9.24 13.08 0.18
C VAL A 317 7.77 13.39 0.45
N VAL A 318 7.51 14.05 1.58
CA VAL A 318 6.31 14.88 1.75
C VAL A 318 6.64 16.28 1.24
N TRP A 319 5.81 16.83 0.37
CA TRP A 319 6.00 18.15 -0.22
C TRP A 319 4.79 19.07 -0.01
N GLN A 320 5.00 20.37 -0.17
CA GLN A 320 4.00 21.42 -0.04
C GLN A 320 3.99 22.32 -1.28
N GLU A 321 2.79 22.70 -1.72
CA GLU A 321 2.55 23.68 -2.78
C GLU A 321 3.10 25.08 -2.43
N LEU A 322 3.55 25.78 -3.46
CA LEU A 322 4.21 27.08 -3.36
C LEU A 322 3.42 28.19 -4.08
N GLU A 323 2.10 28.07 -4.19
CA GLU A 323 1.24 29.10 -4.80
C GLU A 323 1.34 30.47 -4.10
N SER A 324 1.51 30.48 -2.78
CA SER A 324 1.68 31.71 -2.00
C SER A 324 2.98 32.43 -2.36
N ARG A 325 2.86 33.62 -2.95
CA ARG A 325 4.01 34.49 -3.28
C ARG A 325 4.86 34.81 -2.04
N THR A 326 4.24 34.98 -0.88
CA THR A 326 4.95 35.25 0.38
C THR A 326 5.78 34.04 0.83
N LEU A 327 5.25 32.83 0.66
CA LEU A 327 6.00 31.60 0.97
C LEU A 327 7.20 31.43 0.02
N ARG A 328 7.03 31.64 -1.29
CA ARG A 328 8.15 31.63 -2.25
C ARG A 328 9.26 32.61 -1.88
N LEU A 329 8.91 33.84 -1.49
CA LEU A 329 9.89 34.85 -1.06
C LEU A 329 10.59 34.47 0.25
N ALA A 330 9.90 33.79 1.17
CA ALA A 330 10.49 33.26 2.41
C ALA A 330 11.51 32.14 2.12
N CYS A 331 11.14 31.17 1.26
CA CYS A 331 12.04 30.15 0.70
C CYS A 331 13.20 30.75 -0.13
N GLY A 332 13.09 32.03 -0.51
CA GLY A 332 14.12 32.78 -1.22
C GLY A 332 14.12 32.60 -2.73
N MET A 333 13.00 32.13 -3.28
CA MET A 333 12.78 32.00 -4.72
C MET A 333 12.75 33.37 -5.42
N GLY A 334 13.43 33.46 -6.55
CA GLY A 334 13.34 34.59 -7.47
C GLY A 334 12.03 34.61 -8.28
N PRO A 335 11.74 35.70 -9.03
CA PRO A 335 10.46 35.87 -9.71
C PRO A 335 10.10 34.80 -10.75
N GLN A 336 11.11 34.14 -11.34
CA GLN A 336 10.94 33.10 -12.36
C GLN A 336 10.86 31.68 -11.80
N HIS A 337 11.30 31.46 -10.55
CA HIS A 337 11.35 30.13 -9.95
C HIS A 337 9.94 29.58 -9.69
N LYS A 338 9.78 28.28 -9.91
CA LYS A 338 8.58 27.49 -9.62
C LYS A 338 9.03 26.17 -8.98
N GLY A 339 8.16 25.50 -8.26
CA GLY A 339 8.46 24.18 -7.70
C GLY A 339 7.62 23.83 -6.48
N VAL A 340 8.02 22.78 -5.77
CA VAL A 340 7.39 22.35 -4.50
C VAL A 340 8.40 22.32 -3.36
N LEU A 341 7.95 22.64 -2.15
CA LEU A 341 8.79 22.68 -0.94
C LEU A 341 8.82 21.31 -0.26
N VAL A 342 10.01 20.73 -0.08
CA VAL A 342 10.19 19.49 0.68
C VAL A 342 9.92 19.74 2.17
N ARG A 343 8.94 19.03 2.73
CA ARG A 343 8.58 19.10 4.16
C ARG A 343 9.19 17.98 4.99
N SER A 344 9.46 16.83 4.39
CA SER A 344 10.24 15.74 4.98
C SER A 344 10.70 14.76 3.90
N VAL A 345 11.68 13.93 4.23
CA VAL A 345 12.16 12.79 3.43
C VAL A 345 12.14 11.56 4.35
N SER A 346 11.75 10.37 3.86
CA SER A 346 11.86 9.15 4.66
C SER A 346 13.34 8.81 4.87
N ALA A 347 13.77 8.70 6.13
CA ALA A 347 15.15 8.37 6.49
C ALA A 347 15.56 6.93 6.12
N ALA A 348 14.60 6.07 5.77
CA ALA A 348 14.84 4.73 5.25
C ALA A 348 15.10 4.68 3.72
N ALA A 349 15.00 5.83 3.03
CA ALA A 349 15.07 5.93 1.58
C ALA A 349 16.41 6.54 1.11
N HIS A 350 16.94 6.08 -0.02
CA HIS A 350 18.18 6.62 -0.63
C HIS A 350 18.10 8.13 -0.90
N GLU A 351 16.89 8.62 -1.15
CA GLU A 351 16.59 10.01 -1.40
C GLU A 351 17.00 10.92 -0.22
N ALA A 352 17.03 10.42 1.02
CA ALA A 352 17.49 11.15 2.21
C ALA A 352 19.02 11.35 2.28
N GLU A 353 19.81 10.62 1.47
CA GLU A 353 21.25 10.86 1.34
C GLU A 353 21.53 12.22 0.66
N VAL A 354 20.58 12.71 -0.16
CA VAL A 354 20.74 13.87 -1.05
C VAL A 354 19.75 15.00 -0.74
N LEU A 355 18.45 14.68 -0.61
CA LEU A 355 17.37 15.64 -0.34
C LEU A 355 17.28 16.01 1.14
N ARG A 356 16.78 17.22 1.42
CA ARG A 356 16.66 17.78 2.76
C ARG A 356 15.34 18.50 2.92
N GLN A 357 14.90 18.65 4.17
CA GLN A 357 13.80 19.56 4.49
C GLN A 357 14.13 20.98 4.01
N ASP A 358 13.12 21.71 3.55
CA ASP A 358 13.18 23.09 3.06
C ASP A 358 13.94 23.30 1.73
N ASP A 359 14.32 22.21 1.04
CA ASP A 359 14.64 22.25 -0.40
C ASP A 359 13.39 22.61 -1.22
N VAL A 360 13.54 23.37 -2.31
CA VAL A 360 12.50 23.50 -3.35
C VAL A 360 12.88 22.69 -4.58
N ILE A 361 12.07 21.68 -4.94
CA ILE A 361 12.24 20.91 -6.18
C ILE A 361 11.64 21.72 -7.34
N MET A 362 12.49 22.22 -8.23
CA MET A 362 12.11 23.09 -9.35
C MET A 362 12.00 22.34 -10.69
N ALA A 363 12.77 21.27 -10.89
CA ALA A 363 12.64 20.41 -12.08
C ALA A 363 13.06 18.95 -11.80
N ILE A 364 12.49 18.02 -12.57
CA ILE A 364 12.80 16.59 -12.54
C ILE A 364 13.22 16.17 -13.95
N ASN A 365 14.48 15.73 -14.13
CA ASN A 365 15.08 15.43 -15.44
C ASN A 365 14.89 16.57 -16.48
N GLY A 366 14.98 17.83 -16.04
CA GLY A 366 14.77 19.02 -16.87
C GLY A 366 13.30 19.42 -17.09
N VAL A 367 12.33 18.63 -16.62
CA VAL A 367 10.90 18.98 -16.68
C VAL A 367 10.55 19.92 -15.53
N GLU A 368 10.12 21.15 -15.82
CA GLU A 368 9.71 22.14 -14.80
C GLU A 368 8.55 21.63 -13.92
N VAL A 369 8.70 21.78 -12.61
CA VAL A 369 7.65 21.57 -11.61
C VAL A 369 6.95 22.90 -11.32
N GLY A 370 5.62 22.90 -11.35
CA GLY A 370 4.80 24.06 -11.02
C GLY A 370 4.65 24.28 -9.53
N ASN A 371 4.19 25.49 -9.15
CA ASN A 371 3.90 25.84 -7.75
C ASN A 371 2.70 25.06 -7.17
N ASP A 372 1.86 24.53 -8.05
CA ASP A 372 0.74 23.61 -7.85
C ASP A 372 1.18 22.13 -7.79
N GLY A 373 2.48 21.85 -7.83
CA GLY A 373 3.02 20.49 -7.85
C GLY A 373 2.71 19.70 -9.12
N THR A 374 2.34 20.36 -10.22
CA THR A 374 2.14 19.68 -11.51
C THR A 374 3.34 19.80 -12.45
N VAL A 375 3.45 18.91 -13.43
CA VAL A 375 4.41 18.93 -14.53
C VAL A 375 3.65 18.99 -15.87
N PRO A 376 4.25 19.55 -16.95
CA PRO A 376 3.71 19.41 -18.31
C PRO A 376 3.53 17.95 -18.71
N PHE A 377 2.42 17.63 -19.38
CA PHE A 377 2.14 16.28 -19.89
C PHE A 377 2.15 16.24 -21.43
N ARG A 378 1.17 16.89 -22.08
CA ARG A 378 1.01 16.99 -23.53
C ARG A 378 0.10 18.17 -23.86
N HIS A 379 0.22 18.82 -25.03
CA HIS A 379 -0.81 19.71 -25.61
C HIS A 379 -1.58 20.66 -24.65
N GLY A 380 -0.90 21.25 -23.65
CA GLY A 380 -1.52 22.14 -22.65
C GLY A 380 -2.05 21.45 -21.37
N GLU A 381 -2.16 20.13 -21.36
CA GLU A 381 -2.45 19.31 -20.18
C GLU A 381 -1.24 19.25 -19.22
N ARG A 382 -1.55 19.18 -17.91
CA ARG A 382 -0.59 19.05 -16.81
C ARG A 382 -1.07 17.97 -15.83
N VAL A 383 -0.14 17.28 -15.18
CA VAL A 383 -0.41 16.19 -14.22
C VAL A 383 0.46 16.34 -12.97
N ASP A 384 0.06 15.74 -11.84
CA ASP A 384 0.86 15.69 -10.60
C ASP A 384 2.30 15.21 -10.87
N LEU A 385 3.30 15.88 -10.26
CA LEU A 385 4.73 15.63 -10.42
C LEU A 385 5.15 14.17 -10.21
N LYS A 386 4.36 13.38 -9.47
CA LYS A 386 4.56 11.93 -9.32
C LYS A 386 4.70 11.23 -10.67
N TYR A 387 4.02 11.69 -11.72
CA TYR A 387 4.15 11.14 -13.08
C TYR A 387 5.60 11.17 -13.62
N ALA A 388 6.37 12.23 -13.34
CA ALA A 388 7.77 12.34 -13.76
C ALA A 388 8.69 11.36 -13.01
N VAL A 389 8.22 10.81 -11.88
CA VAL A 389 8.90 9.80 -11.06
C VAL A 389 8.44 8.40 -11.45
N THR A 390 7.12 8.14 -11.49
CA THR A 390 6.53 6.83 -11.79
C THR A 390 6.65 6.43 -13.27
N SER A 391 7.13 7.31 -14.15
CA SER A 391 7.60 6.97 -15.50
C SER A 391 9.03 6.42 -15.54
N ARG A 392 9.68 6.29 -14.37
CA ARG A 392 10.99 5.65 -14.14
C ARG A 392 10.82 4.35 -13.37
N PHE A 393 11.90 3.61 -13.24
CA PHE A 393 11.94 2.34 -12.52
C PHE A 393 12.60 2.47 -11.14
N VAL A 394 12.38 1.48 -10.29
CA VAL A 394 13.09 1.35 -9.01
C VAL A 394 14.59 1.21 -9.27
N GLY A 395 15.40 2.01 -8.58
CA GLY A 395 16.85 2.03 -8.74
C GLY A 395 17.39 2.90 -9.88
N ASP A 396 16.52 3.47 -10.74
CA ASP A 396 16.91 4.51 -11.70
C ASP A 396 17.42 5.75 -10.96
N THR A 397 18.31 6.52 -11.60
CA THR A 397 18.79 7.81 -11.10
C THR A 397 18.15 8.95 -11.90
N VAL A 398 17.63 9.95 -11.20
CA VAL A 398 17.07 11.18 -11.81
C VAL A 398 17.89 12.41 -11.40
N THR A 399 17.98 13.39 -12.29
CA THR A 399 18.57 14.69 -11.99
C THR A 399 17.47 15.64 -11.51
N LEU A 400 17.62 16.19 -10.31
CA LEU A 400 16.73 17.20 -9.75
C LEU A 400 17.40 18.56 -9.78
N SER A 401 16.70 19.58 -10.29
CA SER A 401 17.07 20.97 -10.10
C SER A 401 16.41 21.48 -8.81
N LEU A 402 17.21 21.88 -7.83
CA LEU A 402 16.77 22.32 -6.52
C LEU A 402 17.15 23.78 -6.26
N LEU A 403 16.36 24.47 -5.43
CA LEU A 403 16.82 25.64 -4.69
C LEU A 403 17.06 25.24 -3.23
N ARG A 404 18.30 25.34 -2.75
CA ARG A 404 18.70 25.05 -1.36
C ARG A 404 19.46 26.24 -0.81
N ALA A 405 19.01 26.79 0.32
CA ALA A 405 19.63 27.95 0.96
C ALA A 405 19.90 29.14 0.00
N ARG A 406 18.98 29.38 -0.97
CA ARG A 406 19.06 30.39 -2.05
C ARG A 406 20.09 30.13 -3.16
N ALA A 407 20.79 29.00 -3.14
CA ALA A 407 21.61 28.52 -4.24
C ALA A 407 20.84 27.52 -5.11
N GLU A 408 21.00 27.61 -6.43
CA GLU A 408 20.50 26.60 -7.36
C GLU A 408 21.49 25.43 -7.44
N LEU A 409 21.00 24.21 -7.35
CA LEU A 409 21.79 22.97 -7.37
C LEU A 409 21.18 21.98 -8.37
N ALA A 410 22.02 21.32 -9.17
CA ALA A 410 21.64 20.10 -9.87
C ALA A 410 22.19 18.90 -9.07
N VAL A 411 21.31 17.98 -8.65
CA VAL A 411 21.69 16.79 -7.88
C VAL A 411 21.16 15.52 -8.52
N ALA A 412 21.95 14.44 -8.46
CA ALA A 412 21.51 13.11 -8.86
C ALA A 412 20.87 12.41 -7.65
N VAL A 413 19.67 11.85 -7.82
CA VAL A 413 18.94 11.11 -6.79
C VAL A 413 18.56 9.73 -7.34
N ARG A 414 18.97 8.67 -6.63
CA ARG A 414 18.58 7.30 -6.93
C ARG A 414 17.22 7.01 -6.32
N LEU A 415 16.26 6.61 -7.13
CA LEU A 415 14.88 6.39 -6.70
C LEU A 415 14.73 5.04 -5.98
N SER A 416 13.97 5.02 -4.88
CA SER A 416 13.61 3.78 -4.18
C SER A 416 12.09 3.53 -4.20
N PRO A 417 11.60 2.32 -3.84
CA PRO A 417 10.18 2.10 -3.61
C PRO A 417 9.66 2.97 -2.46
N TYR A 418 8.34 3.16 -2.35
CA TYR A 418 7.77 3.92 -1.24
C TYR A 418 7.95 3.19 0.11
N GLN A 419 8.49 3.88 1.11
CA GLN A 419 8.86 3.30 2.41
C GLN A 419 7.69 3.19 3.41
N TYR A 420 6.67 2.41 3.06
CA TYR A 420 5.52 2.08 3.92
C TYR A 420 5.98 1.44 5.25
N LEU A 421 5.58 2.00 6.40
CA LEU A 421 5.75 1.37 7.72
C LEU A 421 4.77 0.21 7.95
N VAL A 422 3.57 0.35 7.40
CA VAL A 422 2.48 -0.64 7.36
C VAL A 422 2.18 -0.88 5.89
N PRO A 423 2.49 -2.06 5.31
CA PRO A 423 2.26 -2.31 3.90
C PRO A 423 0.76 -2.33 3.56
N PRO A 424 0.31 -1.64 2.49
CA PRO A 424 -1.08 -1.62 2.08
C PRO A 424 -1.53 -2.93 1.41
N HIS A 425 -0.57 -3.66 0.85
CA HIS A 425 -0.71 -5.03 0.36
C HIS A 425 0.45 -5.88 0.87
N MET A 426 0.25 -7.20 0.89
CA MET A 426 1.32 -8.18 1.11
C MET A 426 1.70 -8.81 -0.23
N ASP A 427 2.89 -9.40 -0.30
CA ASP A 427 3.25 -10.31 -1.40
C ASP A 427 2.35 -11.56 -1.36
N GLU A 428 2.23 -12.27 -2.50
CA GLU A 428 1.32 -13.40 -2.73
C GLU A 428 1.56 -14.67 -1.85
N GLY A 429 2.43 -14.58 -0.85
CA GLY A 429 2.80 -15.63 0.08
C GLY A 429 1.81 -15.84 1.24
N ARG A 430 2.36 -15.97 2.46
CA ARG A 430 1.63 -15.99 3.74
C ARG A 430 2.07 -14.78 4.59
N PRO A 431 1.23 -14.25 5.50
CA PRO A 431 1.66 -13.21 6.43
C PRO A 431 2.76 -13.75 7.36
N PRO A 432 3.81 -12.96 7.65
CA PRO A 432 4.93 -13.42 8.45
C PRO A 432 4.55 -13.50 9.93
N TYR A 433 4.97 -14.55 10.63
CA TYR A 433 4.59 -14.76 12.04
C TYR A 433 5.66 -15.43 12.90
N LEU A 434 5.52 -15.26 14.21
CA LEU A 434 6.31 -15.90 15.25
C LEU A 434 5.40 -16.31 16.43
N LEU A 435 5.51 -17.55 16.87
CA LEU A 435 4.88 -18.12 18.06
C LEU A 435 5.93 -18.27 19.16
N VAL A 436 5.66 -17.73 20.36
CA VAL A 436 6.54 -17.86 21.53
C VAL A 436 5.71 -18.24 22.75
N GLY A 437 5.68 -19.53 23.12
CA GLY A 437 4.98 -20.01 24.31
C GLY A 437 3.52 -19.55 24.40
N GLY A 438 2.80 -19.57 23.27
CA GLY A 438 1.41 -19.09 23.17
C GLY A 438 1.25 -17.65 22.63
N LEU A 439 2.25 -16.78 22.74
CA LEU A 439 2.19 -15.43 22.15
C LEU A 439 2.35 -15.47 20.63
N VAL A 440 1.43 -14.87 19.88
CA VAL A 440 1.47 -14.84 18.40
C VAL A 440 1.77 -13.43 17.90
N PHE A 441 3.00 -13.22 17.43
CA PHE A 441 3.45 -11.97 16.82
C PHE A 441 3.35 -12.02 15.29
N THR A 442 3.00 -10.89 14.69
CA THR A 442 2.91 -10.69 13.23
C THR A 442 3.37 -9.28 12.84
N ALA A 443 3.72 -9.07 11.57
CA ALA A 443 3.97 -7.73 11.03
C ALA A 443 2.65 -7.04 10.65
N LEU A 444 2.44 -5.82 11.14
CA LEU A 444 1.25 -5.03 10.86
C LEU A 444 1.17 -4.66 9.36
N SER A 445 -0.01 -4.86 8.78
CA SER A 445 -0.33 -4.56 7.38
C SER A 445 -1.80 -4.16 7.26
N ASP A 446 -2.17 -3.42 6.21
CA ASP A 446 -3.57 -3.03 6.03
C ASP A 446 -4.51 -4.22 5.79
N PRO A 447 -4.11 -5.32 5.10
CA PRO A 447 -4.91 -6.54 5.03
C PRO A 447 -5.15 -7.20 6.41
N PHE A 448 -4.22 -7.08 7.36
CA PHE A 448 -4.46 -7.47 8.75
C PHE A 448 -5.51 -6.56 9.39
N LEU A 449 -5.38 -5.22 9.27
CA LEU A 449 -6.34 -4.27 9.83
C LEU A 449 -7.75 -4.44 9.25
N ALA A 450 -7.85 -4.60 7.93
CA ALA A 450 -9.11 -4.80 7.22
C ALA A 450 -9.79 -6.11 7.61
N GLN A 451 -9.04 -7.21 7.78
CA GLN A 451 -9.63 -8.44 8.30
C GLN A 451 -10.04 -8.28 9.78
N ARG A 452 -9.18 -7.67 10.61
CA ARG A 452 -9.33 -7.62 12.08
C ARG A 452 -10.47 -6.73 12.55
N TYR A 453 -10.80 -5.69 11.79
CA TYR A 453 -11.79 -4.67 12.15
C TYR A 453 -12.86 -4.45 11.07
N GLY A 454 -12.91 -5.29 10.03
CA GLY A 454 -13.83 -5.18 8.88
C GLY A 454 -13.45 -4.10 7.86
N SER A 455 -12.65 -3.10 8.25
CA SER A 455 -11.99 -2.15 7.35
C SER A 455 -10.76 -1.54 8.03
N VAL A 456 -9.81 -1.03 7.26
CA VAL A 456 -8.65 -0.29 7.82
C VAL A 456 -9.14 0.88 8.67
N ALA A 457 -10.14 1.63 8.20
CA ALA A 457 -10.71 2.81 8.87
C ALA A 457 -11.38 2.51 10.23
N ALA A 458 -11.74 1.26 10.50
CA ALA A 458 -12.33 0.83 11.78
C ALA A 458 -11.28 0.41 12.83
N ALA A 459 -9.98 0.44 12.48
CA ALA A 459 -8.91 0.09 13.40
C ALA A 459 -8.74 1.09 14.58
N PRO A 460 -8.14 0.66 15.71
CA PRO A 460 -7.76 1.56 16.79
C PRO A 460 -6.87 2.71 16.30
N VAL A 461 -7.12 3.93 16.81
CA VAL A 461 -6.44 5.18 16.37
C VAL A 461 -4.91 5.08 16.35
N ARG A 462 -4.29 4.37 17.31
CA ARG A 462 -2.84 4.11 17.34
C ARG A 462 -2.32 3.36 16.09
N LEU A 463 -3.12 2.44 15.55
CA LEU A 463 -2.79 1.65 14.37
C LEU A 463 -3.14 2.41 13.09
N LEU A 464 -4.28 3.13 13.08
CA LEU A 464 -4.63 4.07 12.01
C LEU A 464 -3.51 5.08 11.74
N HIS A 465 -2.95 5.67 12.79
CA HIS A 465 -1.84 6.62 12.66
C HIS A 465 -0.61 6.00 12.01
N ARG A 466 -0.28 4.74 12.37
CA ARG A 466 0.84 3.99 11.76
C ARG A 466 0.55 3.55 10.31
N SER A 467 -0.70 3.32 9.94
CA SER A 467 -1.12 3.02 8.55
C SER A 467 -1.10 4.27 7.66
N PHE A 468 -1.84 5.32 8.02
CA PHE A 468 -2.02 6.50 7.17
C PHE A 468 -0.85 7.49 7.18
N LEU A 469 -0.08 7.58 8.27
CA LEU A 469 1.00 8.58 8.45
C LEU A 469 2.37 7.95 8.74
N GLY A 470 2.45 6.61 8.81
CA GLY A 470 3.68 5.89 9.14
C GLY A 470 4.59 5.69 7.92
N VAL A 471 5.69 6.43 7.88
CA VAL A 471 6.85 6.12 7.04
C VAL A 471 7.92 5.39 7.86
N ARG A 472 8.73 4.55 7.22
CA ARG A 472 9.91 3.98 7.88
C ARG A 472 10.94 5.05 8.21
N ALA A 473 11.52 4.94 9.40
CA ALA A 473 12.75 5.60 9.80
C ALA A 473 13.99 4.76 9.44
N ARG A 474 13.87 3.43 9.38
CA ARG A 474 14.97 2.50 9.06
C ARG A 474 14.61 1.49 7.97
N ALA A 475 15.60 1.06 7.19
CA ALA A 475 15.40 0.06 6.14
C ALA A 475 14.92 -1.28 6.75
N GLY A 476 13.86 -1.87 6.19
CA GLY A 476 13.27 -3.12 6.67
C GLY A 476 12.42 -3.03 7.94
N GLU A 477 12.19 -1.82 8.47
CA GLU A 477 11.39 -1.60 9.68
C GLU A 477 9.92 -2.00 9.51
N GLN A 478 9.34 -2.61 10.55
CA GLN A 478 7.97 -3.13 10.61
C GLN A 478 7.36 -2.80 11.98
N THR A 479 6.08 -2.43 12.01
CA THR A 479 5.35 -2.46 13.29
C THR A 479 5.01 -3.91 13.64
N VAL A 480 5.76 -4.53 14.56
CA VAL A 480 5.44 -5.86 15.10
C VAL A 480 4.29 -5.74 16.09
N VAL A 481 3.24 -6.56 15.96
CA VAL A 481 2.07 -6.58 16.86
C VAL A 481 1.79 -7.96 17.43
N LEU A 482 1.28 -8.01 18.65
CA LEU A 482 0.72 -9.22 19.26
C LEU A 482 -0.71 -9.46 18.73
N SER A 483 -0.87 -10.36 17.74
CA SER A 483 -2.16 -10.68 17.11
C SER A 483 -3.13 -11.32 18.09
N THR A 484 -2.65 -12.35 18.80
CA THR A 484 -3.43 -13.14 19.75
C THR A 484 -2.53 -13.83 20.77
N VAL A 485 -3.15 -14.37 21.81
CA VAL A 485 -2.53 -15.20 22.85
C VAL A 485 -3.26 -16.54 22.87
N LEU A 486 -2.53 -17.63 22.63
CA LEU A 486 -3.03 -19.00 22.70
C LEU A 486 -2.80 -19.52 24.12
N ALA A 487 -3.87 -19.97 24.77
CA ALA A 487 -3.88 -20.25 26.20
C ALA A 487 -3.02 -21.47 26.57
N CYS A 488 -2.06 -21.30 27.48
CA CYS A 488 -1.19 -22.35 27.97
C CYS A 488 -0.59 -21.99 29.34
N PRO A 489 0.16 -22.89 30.02
CA PRO A 489 0.75 -22.60 31.34
C PRO A 489 1.68 -21.38 31.38
N ALA A 490 2.25 -20.96 30.24
CA ALA A 490 3.11 -19.78 30.16
C ALA A 490 2.34 -18.46 30.03
N THR A 491 1.13 -18.47 29.46
CA THR A 491 0.38 -17.25 29.12
C THR A 491 -0.58 -16.76 30.21
N LEU A 492 -0.74 -17.54 31.29
CA LEU A 492 -1.80 -17.39 32.28
C LEU A 492 -1.99 -15.95 32.78
N GLY A 493 -3.10 -15.33 32.37
CA GLY A 493 -3.49 -13.97 32.75
C GLY A 493 -3.30 -12.94 31.62
N TYR A 494 -2.59 -13.28 30.55
CA TYR A 494 -2.42 -12.41 29.37
C TYR A 494 -3.54 -12.60 28.33
N GLU A 495 -4.27 -13.71 28.36
CA GLU A 495 -5.32 -14.05 27.37
C GLU A 495 -6.49 -13.06 27.42
N GLY A 496 -6.97 -12.74 28.63
CA GLY A 496 -8.07 -11.79 28.87
C GLY A 496 -7.63 -10.35 29.10
N ALA A 497 -6.32 -10.05 29.04
CA ALA A 497 -5.77 -8.75 29.44
C ALA A 497 -6.04 -7.66 28.39
N GLY A 498 -7.22 -7.04 28.48
CA GLY A 498 -7.68 -5.97 27.59
C GLY A 498 -6.58 -4.94 27.27
N GLY A 499 -6.32 -4.75 25.97
CA GLY A 499 -5.28 -3.85 25.46
C GLY A 499 -3.95 -4.49 25.10
N LEU A 500 -3.62 -5.72 25.52
CA LEU A 500 -2.45 -6.44 25.00
C LEU A 500 -2.66 -6.87 23.53
N ARG A 501 -3.87 -7.36 23.23
CA ARG A 501 -4.27 -7.79 21.88
C ARG A 501 -4.20 -6.62 20.89
N ASP A 502 -3.65 -6.90 19.71
CA ASP A 502 -3.39 -5.93 18.64
C ASP A 502 -2.49 -4.75 19.09
N SER A 503 -1.69 -4.91 20.16
CA SER A 503 -0.70 -3.91 20.60
C SER A 503 0.60 -4.05 19.81
N PRO A 504 1.22 -2.93 19.37
CA PRO A 504 2.62 -2.91 19.00
C PRO A 504 3.53 -3.37 20.14
N LEU A 505 4.57 -4.12 19.78
CA LEU A 505 5.75 -4.40 20.60
C LEU A 505 6.75 -3.25 20.46
N VAL A 506 7.44 -2.91 21.55
CA VAL A 506 8.45 -1.84 21.61
C VAL A 506 9.84 -2.43 21.83
N ALA A 507 9.98 -3.36 22.77
CA ALA A 507 11.26 -3.97 23.11
C ALA A 507 11.13 -5.43 23.58
N PHE A 508 12.23 -6.18 23.45
CA PHE A 508 12.43 -7.51 24.01
C PHE A 508 13.65 -7.50 24.93
N ASN A 509 13.50 -7.92 26.19
CA ASN A 509 14.53 -7.83 27.24
C ASN A 509 15.24 -6.45 27.26
N GLY A 510 14.46 -5.37 27.10
CA GLY A 510 14.96 -3.98 27.04
C GLY A 510 15.62 -3.55 25.72
N THR A 511 15.84 -4.47 24.78
CA THR A 511 16.38 -4.17 23.44
C THR A 511 15.24 -3.76 22.49
N PRO A 512 15.29 -2.59 21.84
CA PRO A 512 14.26 -2.17 20.88
C PRO A 512 14.08 -3.16 19.72
N VAL A 513 12.83 -3.36 19.29
CA VAL A 513 12.47 -4.29 18.22
C VAL A 513 11.94 -3.53 17.00
N ASP A 514 12.67 -3.65 15.90
CA ASP A 514 12.46 -2.90 14.66
C ASP A 514 11.76 -3.75 13.58
N CYS A 515 11.87 -5.09 13.64
CA CYS A 515 11.19 -6.01 12.74
C CYS A 515 10.97 -7.40 13.35
N LEU A 516 10.09 -8.20 12.74
CA LEU A 516 9.71 -9.52 13.26
C LEU A 516 10.87 -10.54 13.21
N ALA A 517 11.76 -10.43 12.21
CA ALA A 517 12.93 -11.30 12.10
C ALA A 517 13.98 -11.02 13.21
N GLN A 518 14.12 -9.76 13.64
CA GLN A 518 14.94 -9.39 14.78
C GLN A 518 14.36 -9.99 16.07
N LEU A 519 13.04 -9.89 16.29
CA LEU A 519 12.38 -10.52 17.44
C LEU A 519 12.61 -12.03 17.47
N ALA A 520 12.42 -12.71 16.35
CA ALA A 520 12.64 -14.15 16.24
C ALA A 520 14.09 -14.54 16.56
N SER A 521 15.06 -13.72 16.12
CA SER A 521 16.49 -13.92 16.41
C SER A 521 16.81 -13.72 17.90
N LEU A 522 16.27 -12.66 18.52
CA LEU A 522 16.43 -12.37 19.95
C LEU A 522 15.81 -13.45 20.84
N VAL A 523 14.59 -13.91 20.52
CA VAL A 523 13.91 -15.00 21.22
C VAL A 523 14.66 -16.33 21.07
N ALA A 524 15.17 -16.64 19.88
CA ALA A 524 15.96 -17.85 19.65
C ALA A 524 17.23 -17.86 20.52
N ALA A 525 17.96 -16.74 20.58
CA ALA A 525 19.18 -16.56 21.35
C ALA A 525 18.95 -16.36 22.88
N CYS A 526 17.71 -16.16 23.33
CA CYS A 526 17.43 -15.85 24.73
C CYS A 526 17.63 -17.06 25.65
N ASN A 527 18.72 -17.01 26.43
CA ASN A 527 19.09 -17.98 27.46
C ASN A 527 18.80 -17.48 28.89
N GLU A 528 18.18 -16.30 29.03
CA GLU A 528 17.71 -15.79 30.32
C GLU A 528 16.56 -16.63 30.88
N PRO A 529 16.37 -16.72 32.21
CA PRO A 529 15.29 -17.50 32.81
C PRO A 529 13.88 -16.97 32.48
N SER A 530 13.77 -15.71 32.02
CA SER A 530 12.52 -15.13 31.57
C SER A 530 12.66 -14.33 30.28
N MET A 531 11.53 -14.20 29.56
CA MET A 531 11.40 -13.39 28.35
C MET A 531 10.46 -12.23 28.64
N ARG A 532 10.97 -10.99 28.53
CA ARG A 532 10.24 -9.74 28.73
C ARG A 532 9.89 -9.13 27.38
N PHE A 533 8.60 -8.88 27.16
CA PHE A 533 8.07 -8.16 26.00
C PHE A 533 7.42 -6.85 26.48
N ASP A 534 7.94 -5.70 26.05
CA ASP A 534 7.44 -4.38 26.41
C ASP A 534 6.50 -3.85 25.33
N MET A 535 5.24 -3.56 25.68
CA MET A 535 4.14 -3.27 24.75
C MET A 535 3.74 -1.79 24.79
N GLU A 536 3.42 -1.22 23.62
CA GLU A 536 3.02 0.20 23.49
C GLU A 536 1.72 0.51 24.28
N ALA A 537 0.73 -0.39 24.23
CA ALA A 537 -0.60 -0.14 24.76
C ALA A 537 -0.63 -0.03 26.29
N GLY A 538 -0.56 1.21 26.79
CA GLY A 538 -0.61 1.53 28.21
C GLY A 538 0.69 1.22 28.98
N GLY A 539 1.81 1.08 28.28
CA GLY A 539 3.11 0.73 28.88
C GLY A 539 3.11 -0.65 29.55
N LYS A 540 2.27 -1.57 29.06
CA LYS A 540 2.16 -2.92 29.61
C LYS A 540 3.37 -3.76 29.25
N MET A 541 3.71 -4.70 30.11
CA MET A 541 4.76 -5.69 29.87
C MET A 541 4.21 -7.11 30.06
N ILE A 542 4.74 -8.03 29.26
CA ILE A 542 4.50 -9.48 29.38
C ILE A 542 5.82 -10.11 29.81
N ILE A 543 5.79 -10.92 30.86
CA ILE A 543 6.92 -11.78 31.24
C ILE A 543 6.48 -13.24 31.09
N LEU A 544 7.22 -14.01 30.31
CA LEU A 544 7.13 -15.48 30.30
C LEU A 544 8.31 -16.08 31.06
N ASP A 545 8.12 -17.22 31.72
CA ASP A 545 9.23 -18.10 32.09
C ASP A 545 9.76 -18.80 30.81
N SER A 546 11.07 -18.71 30.57
CA SER A 546 11.70 -19.20 29.35
C SER A 546 11.63 -20.72 29.19
N ALA A 547 11.64 -21.47 30.29
CA ALA A 547 11.56 -22.94 30.26
C ALA A 547 10.11 -23.40 30.05
N VAL A 548 9.15 -22.81 30.77
CA VAL A 548 7.72 -23.12 30.62
C VAL A 548 7.23 -22.74 29.21
N ALA A 549 7.62 -21.57 28.69
CA ALA A 549 7.28 -21.14 27.33
C ALA A 549 7.82 -22.09 26.24
N ARG A 550 9.08 -22.52 26.37
CA ARG A 550 9.67 -23.51 25.45
C ARG A 550 8.99 -24.88 25.57
N ALA A 551 8.64 -25.32 26.78
CA ALA A 551 7.98 -26.60 27.01
C ALA A 551 6.52 -26.66 26.50
N CYS A 552 5.72 -25.60 26.69
CA CYS A 552 4.32 -25.60 26.26
C CYS A 552 4.12 -25.41 24.75
N THR A 553 5.12 -24.86 24.05
CA THR A 553 4.98 -24.48 22.62
C THR A 553 4.57 -25.66 21.73
N ALA A 554 5.06 -26.87 21.99
CA ALA A 554 4.69 -28.05 21.20
C ALA A 554 3.20 -28.42 21.33
N GLY A 555 2.65 -28.41 22.56
CA GLY A 555 1.22 -28.67 22.79
C GLY A 555 0.34 -27.59 22.16
N VAL A 556 0.72 -26.31 22.31
CA VAL A 556 0.03 -25.18 21.66
C VAL A 556 0.01 -25.33 20.13
N MET A 557 1.07 -25.88 19.53
CA MET A 557 1.10 -26.16 18.09
C MET A 557 0.16 -27.30 17.70
N GLU A 558 0.08 -28.37 18.51
CA GLU A 558 -0.81 -29.51 18.27
C GLU A 558 -2.29 -29.10 18.43
N ASP A 559 -2.65 -28.49 19.56
CA ASP A 559 -4.01 -28.05 19.91
C ASP A 559 -4.63 -27.07 18.88
N HIS A 560 -3.78 -26.25 18.22
CA HIS A 560 -4.22 -25.22 17.25
C HIS A 560 -3.84 -25.52 15.79
N GLY A 561 -3.34 -26.73 15.49
CA GLY A 561 -3.01 -27.16 14.12
C GLY A 561 -1.93 -26.32 13.44
N ILE A 562 -0.91 -25.90 14.20
CA ILE A 562 0.16 -25.02 13.75
C ILE A 562 1.36 -25.85 13.30
N SER A 563 1.74 -25.78 12.02
CA SER A 563 2.80 -26.64 11.47
C SER A 563 4.23 -26.17 11.73
N ALA A 564 4.44 -24.95 12.23
CA ALA A 564 5.75 -24.39 12.58
C ALA A 564 5.62 -23.29 13.64
N THR A 565 6.69 -23.00 14.38
CA THR A 565 6.74 -21.87 15.34
C THR A 565 6.87 -20.51 14.65
N MET A 566 7.20 -20.45 13.36
CA MET A 566 7.33 -19.21 12.61
C MET A 566 7.10 -19.45 11.11
N SER A 567 6.88 -18.38 10.35
CA SER A 567 6.77 -18.48 8.89
C SER A 567 8.15 -18.76 8.23
N PRO A 568 8.18 -19.37 7.02
CA PRO A 568 9.44 -19.80 6.39
C PRO A 568 10.42 -18.66 6.06
N ASP A 569 9.90 -17.47 5.79
CA ASP A 569 10.68 -16.25 5.54
C ASP A 569 11.39 -15.75 6.82
N ILE A 570 10.72 -15.83 7.97
CA ILE A 570 11.27 -15.50 9.28
C ILE A 570 12.31 -16.54 9.69
N ALA A 571 12.04 -17.84 9.50
CA ALA A 571 13.01 -18.91 9.73
C ALA A 571 14.29 -18.68 8.90
N ALA A 572 14.15 -18.44 7.59
CA ALA A 572 15.28 -18.15 6.71
C ALA A 572 16.02 -16.84 7.07
N ALA A 573 15.34 -15.87 7.69
CA ALA A 573 15.98 -14.65 8.19
C ALA A 573 16.80 -14.90 9.47
N VAL A 574 16.28 -15.70 10.41
CA VAL A 574 17.00 -16.13 11.62
C VAL A 574 18.25 -16.95 11.25
N GLU A 575 18.12 -17.90 10.32
CA GLU A 575 19.27 -18.67 9.81
C GLU A 575 20.37 -17.78 9.22
N ARG A 576 20.00 -16.76 8.42
CA ARG A 576 20.98 -15.82 7.85
C ARG A 576 21.67 -14.99 8.94
N ALA A 577 20.94 -14.54 9.96
CA ALA A 577 21.52 -13.81 11.08
C ALA A 577 22.50 -14.67 11.89
N GLN A 578 22.14 -15.93 12.17
CA GLN A 578 23.00 -16.89 12.88
C GLN A 578 24.28 -17.21 12.10
N ARG A 579 24.18 -17.43 10.78
CA ARG A 579 25.37 -17.65 9.91
C ARG A 579 26.29 -16.43 9.92
N ALA A 580 25.76 -15.22 9.73
CA ALA A 580 26.55 -14.00 9.75
C ALA A 580 27.26 -13.76 11.10
N GLN A 581 26.64 -14.14 12.23
CA GLN A 581 27.29 -14.11 13.55
C GLN A 581 28.42 -15.14 13.68
N HIS A 582 28.27 -16.32 13.07
CA HIS A 582 29.30 -17.37 13.06
C HIS A 582 30.49 -16.99 12.17
N ASP A 583 30.24 -16.48 10.96
CA ASP A 583 31.27 -16.02 10.02
C ASP A 583 32.07 -14.84 10.60
N ALA A 584 31.41 -13.95 11.34
CA ALA A 584 32.06 -12.84 12.07
C ALA A 584 32.92 -13.31 13.27
N PHE A 585 32.70 -14.53 13.77
CA PHE A 585 33.49 -15.13 14.85
C PHE A 585 34.68 -15.94 14.30
N ASP A 586 34.48 -16.77 13.27
CA ASP A 586 35.55 -17.56 12.61
C ASP A 586 36.55 -16.65 11.88
N GLY A 587 36.09 -15.49 11.38
CA GLY A 587 36.97 -14.43 10.87
C GLY A 587 37.87 -13.75 11.92
N GLY A 588 37.68 -14.06 13.20
CA GLY A 588 38.48 -13.56 14.32
C GLY A 588 39.76 -14.36 14.61
N GLU A 589 39.85 -15.63 14.20
CA GLU A 589 41.07 -16.42 14.41
C GLU A 589 42.12 -16.18 13.32
N GLN A 590 43.34 -15.85 13.76
CA GLN A 590 44.46 -15.51 12.87
C GLN A 590 44.96 -16.73 12.09
N ARG A 591 44.42 -16.96 10.90
CA ARG A 591 45.06 -17.85 9.91
C ARG A 591 46.42 -17.24 9.51
N PRO A 592 47.57 -17.93 9.71
CA PRO A 592 48.87 -17.36 9.42
C PRO A 592 49.08 -17.26 7.89
N CYS A 593 49.02 -16.05 7.36
CA CYS A 593 49.20 -15.76 5.94
C CYS A 593 50.56 -16.26 5.42
N ARG A 594 50.56 -17.33 4.62
CA ARG A 594 51.71 -17.69 3.77
C ARG A 594 51.58 -16.98 2.41
N SER A 595 52.56 -16.13 2.15
CA SER A 595 52.87 -15.42 0.90
C SER A 595 52.46 -16.12 -0.40
N GLY A 596 51.77 -15.41 -1.32
CA GLY A 596 51.19 -16.04 -2.53
C GLY A 596 50.93 -15.19 -3.80
N VAL A 597 51.44 -13.96 -3.90
CA VAL A 597 51.48 -13.13 -5.15
C VAL A 597 50.15 -12.56 -5.69
N ALA A 598 50.21 -11.27 -6.10
CA ALA A 598 49.30 -10.52 -6.98
C ALA A 598 47.78 -10.47 -6.68
N ALA A 599 47.33 -9.30 -6.24
CA ALA A 599 45.97 -8.80 -6.46
C ALA A 599 46.05 -7.38 -7.05
N GLU A 600 45.17 -7.05 -7.99
CA GLU A 600 45.05 -5.71 -8.55
C GLU A 600 43.59 -5.20 -8.52
N HIS A 601 43.45 -3.91 -8.24
CA HIS A 601 42.34 -3.03 -8.60
C HIS A 601 40.90 -3.48 -8.27
N CYS A 602 40.48 -3.18 -7.05
CA CYS A 602 39.13 -2.63 -6.80
C CYS A 602 39.18 -1.70 -5.58
N ALA A 603 39.05 -0.38 -5.80
CA ALA A 603 39.22 0.64 -4.76
C ALA A 603 37.96 1.52 -4.63
N GLY A 604 37.34 1.48 -3.45
CA GLY A 604 36.32 2.45 -3.03
C GLY A 604 36.90 3.47 -2.04
N PRO A 605 36.34 4.68 -1.92
CA PRO A 605 36.88 5.73 -1.05
C PRO A 605 36.66 5.45 0.44
N ALA A 606 37.65 5.78 1.26
CA ALA A 606 37.59 5.63 2.71
C ALA A 606 36.81 6.79 3.39
N PRO A 607 36.14 6.54 4.54
CA PRO A 607 35.48 7.59 5.32
C PRO A 607 36.50 8.48 6.05
N ILE A 608 36.22 9.78 6.13
CA ILE A 608 37.03 10.76 6.87
C ILE A 608 36.66 10.71 8.36
N LEU A 609 37.64 10.47 9.23
CA LEU A 609 37.45 10.59 10.69
C LEU A 609 37.36 12.07 11.11
N VAL A 610 36.49 12.34 12.08
CA VAL A 610 36.44 13.60 12.83
C VAL A 610 36.98 13.34 14.25
N PRO A 611 38.04 14.02 14.71
CA PRO A 611 38.47 13.99 16.10
C PRO A 611 37.64 14.96 16.95
N ALA A 612 37.55 14.71 18.26
CA ALA A 612 36.70 15.48 19.19
C ALA A 612 37.44 15.95 20.45
N ALA A 613 36.88 17.02 21.06
CA ALA A 613 37.20 17.62 22.36
C ALA A 613 38.54 18.40 22.48
N GLY A 614 38.47 19.60 23.08
CA GLY A 614 39.62 20.49 23.28
C GLY A 614 39.27 21.92 23.76
N GLU A 615 38.50 22.05 24.84
CA GLU A 615 38.46 23.28 25.66
C GLU A 615 39.48 23.17 26.82
N PRO A 616 39.91 24.26 27.52
CA PRO A 616 39.24 25.58 27.65
C PRO A 616 40.16 26.81 27.45
N GLY A 617 39.58 28.02 27.54
CA GLY A 617 40.33 29.29 27.71
C GLY A 617 39.48 30.57 27.62
N GLU A 618 39.53 31.42 28.64
CA GLU A 618 38.93 32.77 28.66
C GLU A 618 39.89 33.82 28.04
N GLY A 619 39.39 34.96 27.54
CA GLY A 619 40.25 36.16 27.33
C GLY A 619 39.92 37.14 26.19
N THR A 620 39.00 38.07 26.45
CA THR A 620 39.01 39.51 26.05
C THR A 620 39.60 40.03 24.71
N ASP A 621 38.78 40.83 24.03
CA ASP A 621 39.10 42.06 23.27
C ASP A 621 40.01 42.05 22.01
N GLY A 622 39.48 42.62 20.91
CA GLY A 622 40.25 42.90 19.69
C GLY A 622 39.41 43.42 18.50
N LYS A 623 39.15 44.74 18.44
CA LYS A 623 38.41 45.37 17.33
C LYS A 623 39.33 45.66 16.12
N PRO A 624 38.92 45.43 14.86
CA PRO A 624 39.81 45.48 13.69
C PRO A 624 39.94 46.88 13.06
N PRO A 625 41.00 47.11 12.26
CA PRO A 625 41.04 48.10 11.19
C PRO A 625 40.60 47.48 9.85
N ALA A 626 40.01 48.29 8.97
CA ALA A 626 39.74 47.93 7.58
C ALA A 626 40.28 49.02 6.64
N ALA A 627 40.98 48.60 5.57
CA ALA A 627 41.32 49.39 4.38
C ALA A 627 42.16 48.51 3.41
N SER A 628 42.15 48.70 2.08
CA SER A 628 41.13 49.24 1.16
C SER A 628 41.67 49.02 -0.27
N GLY A 629 40.87 48.46 -1.18
CA GLY A 629 41.21 48.23 -2.58
C GLY A 629 40.01 47.69 -3.35
#